data_AF-A0AAW0PYT0-F1
#
_entry.id   AF-A0AAW0PYT0-F1
#
_cell.length_a   1.000
_cell.length_b   1.000
_cell.length_c   1.000
_cell.angle_alpha   90.00
_cell.angle_beta   90.00
_cell.angle_gamma   90.00
#
_symmetry.space_group_name_H-M   'P 1'
#
loop_
_entity.id
_entity.type
_entity.pdbx_description
1 polymer ?
#
loop_
_entity_poly.entity_id
_entity_poly.type
_entity_poly.pdbx_seq_one_letter_code
_entity_poly.pdbx_strand_id
1 'polypeptide(L)'
;MDLLLWLSGCLLACVLPSVRAAEEGASEPCGGYLDASQAGYITTPGYPLEYPPHQNCRWVITAPEPLQRIVLNFNPHFEIEKLDCRYDYVEIHDGNSENADLLGKHCSNIAPAPIISSGPSLHIKFVSDYAHQGAGFSLRYEIYKTGSDCSRNFTSPSGLIESPGFPDKYPHNLECSFIIIVPPSMDVTLSFLTFDLENDPCRAARATASTTGWKFGTDCLEWAL
;
A
#
# COMPACT_ATOMS: atom_id res chain seq x y z
N MET A 1 -3.16 -64.18 -49.29
CA MET A 1 -4.31 -64.32 -50.19
C MET A 1 -5.54 -64.49 -49.33
N ASP A 2 -6.26 -63.38 -49.17
CA ASP A 2 -7.72 -63.28 -49.27
C ASP A 2 -8.62 -64.26 -48.49
N LEU A 3 -9.43 -63.79 -47.52
CA LEU A 3 -10.76 -63.18 -47.76
C LEU A 3 -11.57 -63.03 -46.42
N LEU A 4 -12.05 -61.80 -46.15
CA LEU A 4 -13.39 -61.34 -45.66
C LEU A 4 -14.40 -62.44 -45.18
N LEU A 5 -15.32 -62.34 -44.18
CA LEU A 5 -15.97 -61.24 -43.43
C LEU A 5 -17.14 -61.78 -42.52
N TRP A 6 -17.52 -60.99 -41.48
CA TRP A 6 -18.77 -60.91 -40.64
C TRP A 6 -19.23 -62.16 -39.81
N LEU A 7 -19.87 -62.09 -38.62
CA LEU A 7 -20.80 -61.16 -37.97
C LEU A 7 -20.75 -61.33 -36.43
N SER A 8 -20.91 -60.25 -35.66
CA SER A 8 -21.97 -60.10 -34.62
C SER A 8 -21.56 -59.24 -33.42
N GLY A 9 -22.35 -58.19 -33.20
CA GLY A 9 -22.85 -57.86 -31.87
C GLY A 9 -22.04 -56.85 -31.04
N CYS A 10 -22.15 -55.57 -31.39
CA CYS A 10 -21.83 -54.49 -30.46
C CYS A 10 -22.96 -54.40 -29.42
N LEU A 11 -22.72 -54.91 -28.21
CA LEU A 11 -23.58 -54.67 -27.05
C LEU A 11 -23.18 -53.34 -26.42
N LEU A 12 -24.15 -52.45 -26.39
CA LEU A 12 -24.12 -51.12 -25.81
C LEU A 12 -23.74 -51.19 -24.33
N ALA A 13 -22.50 -50.87 -23.99
CA ALA A 13 -22.13 -50.49 -22.63
C ALA A 13 -22.00 -48.97 -22.59
N CYS A 14 -23.00 -48.31 -22.00
CA CYS A 14 -22.88 -46.93 -21.58
C CYS A 14 -21.70 -46.82 -20.60
N VAL A 15 -20.56 -46.37 -21.08
CA VAL A 15 -19.51 -45.83 -20.20
C VAL A 15 -20.01 -44.46 -19.79
N LEU A 16 -20.59 -44.36 -18.59
CA LEU A 16 -20.78 -43.07 -17.94
C LEU A 16 -19.40 -42.41 -17.88
N PRO A 17 -19.20 -41.21 -18.46
CA PRO A 17 -18.05 -40.43 -18.09
C PRO A 17 -18.18 -40.19 -16.59
N SER A 18 -17.21 -40.72 -15.84
CA SER A 18 -17.06 -40.46 -14.42
C SER A 18 -17.09 -38.94 -14.26
N VAL A 19 -18.19 -38.42 -13.72
CA VAL A 19 -18.31 -37.01 -13.38
C VAL A 19 -17.26 -36.83 -12.31
N ARG A 20 -16.11 -36.25 -12.69
CA ARG A 20 -15.18 -35.73 -11.70
C ARG A 20 -16.00 -34.76 -10.88
N ALA A 21 -16.18 -35.08 -9.60
CA ALA A 21 -16.55 -34.07 -8.63
C ALA A 21 -15.61 -32.90 -8.89
N ALA A 22 -16.19 -31.71 -9.11
CA ALA A 22 -15.41 -30.49 -9.02
C ALA A 22 -14.72 -30.58 -7.65
N GLU A 23 -13.38 -30.61 -7.66
CA GLU A 23 -12.60 -30.30 -6.47
C GLU A 23 -13.18 -29.00 -5.94
N GLU A 24 -13.71 -29.02 -4.72
CA GLU A 24 -13.92 -27.80 -3.95
C GLU A 24 -12.56 -27.10 -3.94
N GLY A 25 -12.47 -26.03 -4.72
CA GLY A 25 -11.24 -25.30 -4.92
C GLY A 25 -10.69 -24.90 -3.57
N ALA A 26 -9.53 -25.43 -3.22
CA ALA A 26 -8.74 -24.89 -2.12
C ALA A 26 -8.60 -23.38 -2.38
N SER A 27 -9.17 -22.57 -1.49
CA SER A 27 -9.03 -21.12 -1.54
C SER A 27 -7.54 -20.80 -1.56
N GLU A 28 -7.05 -20.21 -2.65
CA GLU A 28 -5.70 -19.63 -2.68
C GLU A 28 -5.54 -18.75 -1.42
N PRO A 29 -4.43 -18.88 -0.67
CA PRO A 29 -4.23 -18.12 0.54
C PRO A 29 -4.29 -16.61 0.23
N CYS A 30 -5.20 -15.90 0.91
CA CYS A 30 -5.36 -14.47 0.74
C CYS A 30 -4.25 -13.68 1.46
N GLY A 31 -3.79 -12.59 0.86
CA GLY A 31 -2.70 -11.80 1.40
C GLY A 31 -1.55 -11.63 0.43
N GLY A 32 -0.43 -11.10 0.92
CA GLY A 32 0.83 -11.02 0.17
C GLY A 32 1.63 -9.73 0.41
N TYR A 33 2.79 -9.67 -0.23
CA TYR A 33 3.62 -8.48 -0.29
C TYR A 33 3.33 -7.71 -1.57
N LEU A 34 3.08 -6.41 -1.44
CA LEU A 34 2.66 -5.53 -2.53
C LEU A 34 3.63 -4.36 -2.63
N ASP A 35 4.08 -4.09 -3.85
CA ASP A 35 4.90 -2.92 -4.16
C ASP A 35 3.97 -1.75 -4.55
N ALA A 36 4.15 -0.60 -3.89
CA ALA A 36 3.41 0.63 -4.17
C ALA A 36 4.02 1.48 -5.29
N SER A 37 5.05 1.01 -6.00
CA SER A 37 5.61 1.66 -7.19
C SER A 37 4.55 1.96 -8.26
N GLN A 38 3.48 1.17 -8.29
CA GLN A 38 2.24 1.46 -8.99
C GLN A 38 1.06 1.35 -8.03
N ALA A 39 -0.01 2.10 -8.34
CA ALA A 39 -1.24 1.97 -7.59
C ALA A 39 -1.88 0.60 -7.81
N GLY A 40 -2.46 0.04 -6.76
CA GLY A 40 -3.13 -1.26 -6.81
C GLY A 40 -4.36 -1.31 -5.93
N TYR A 41 -4.99 -2.48 -5.89
CA TYR A 41 -6.20 -2.73 -5.12
C TYR A 41 -6.01 -3.92 -4.20
N ILE A 42 -6.63 -3.85 -3.02
CA ILE A 42 -6.82 -4.97 -2.12
C ILE A 42 -8.31 -5.14 -1.92
N THR A 43 -8.78 -6.38 -1.98
CA THR A 43 -10.16 -6.73 -1.69
C THR A 43 -10.23 -7.88 -0.71
N THR A 44 -11.31 -7.96 0.04
CA THR A 44 -11.69 -9.22 0.67
C THR A 44 -11.89 -10.30 -0.41
N PRO A 45 -11.61 -11.59 -0.10
CA PRO A 45 -11.92 -12.67 -1.03
C PRO A 45 -13.40 -12.63 -1.40
N GLY A 46 -13.73 -12.76 -2.69
CA GLY A 46 -15.12 -12.77 -3.16
C GLY A 46 -15.76 -11.41 -3.41
N TYR A 47 -15.14 -10.28 -3.01
CA TYR A 47 -15.71 -8.94 -3.23
C TYR A 47 -16.12 -8.72 -4.71
N PRO A 48 -17.32 -8.15 -5.00
CA PRO A 48 -18.29 -7.54 -4.08
C PRO A 48 -19.34 -8.50 -3.51
N LEU A 49 -19.15 -9.82 -3.64
CA LEU A 49 -19.97 -10.82 -2.95
C LEU A 49 -19.53 -10.96 -1.49
N GLU A 50 -20.30 -11.72 -0.72
CA GLU A 50 -19.97 -12.01 0.67
C GLU A 50 -18.58 -12.65 0.80
N TYR A 51 -17.76 -12.12 1.71
CA TYR A 51 -16.48 -12.75 2.02
C TYR A 51 -16.69 -14.13 2.65
N PRO A 52 -15.77 -15.10 2.51
CA PRO A 52 -15.91 -16.39 3.16
C PRO A 52 -15.77 -16.31 4.70
N PRO A 53 -16.26 -17.29 5.46
CA PRO A 53 -15.96 -17.42 6.88
C PRO A 53 -14.49 -17.78 7.13
N HIS A 54 -14.03 -17.61 8.37
CA HIS A 54 -12.74 -18.07 8.88
C HIS A 54 -11.51 -17.53 8.14
N GLN A 55 -11.59 -16.30 7.63
CA GLN A 55 -10.49 -15.68 6.91
C GLN A 55 -9.47 -15.06 7.87
N ASN A 56 -8.21 -15.07 7.45
CA ASN A 56 -7.10 -14.40 8.13
C ASN A 56 -6.10 -13.92 7.07
N CYS A 57 -6.51 -12.90 6.33
CA CYS A 57 -5.74 -12.36 5.21
C CYS A 57 -4.77 -11.28 5.72
N ARG A 58 -3.55 -11.27 5.18
CA ARG A 58 -2.51 -10.33 5.61
C ARG A 58 -1.77 -9.76 4.40
N TRP A 59 -1.75 -8.44 4.29
CA TRP A 59 -1.02 -7.74 3.26
C TRP A 59 0.04 -6.82 3.87
N VAL A 60 1.20 -6.77 3.24
CA VAL A 60 2.23 -5.77 3.52
C VAL A 60 2.44 -4.98 2.24
N ILE A 61 2.17 -3.68 2.30
CA ILE A 61 2.43 -2.76 1.20
C ILE A 61 3.73 -2.03 1.51
N THR A 62 4.64 -1.98 0.55
CA THR A 62 5.93 -1.30 0.69
C THR A 62 6.13 -0.30 -0.46
N ALA A 63 6.52 0.92 -0.13
CA ALA A 63 6.95 1.93 -1.09
C ALA A 63 8.40 1.67 -1.53
N PRO A 64 8.77 2.00 -2.78
CA PRO A 64 10.12 1.76 -3.29
C PRO A 64 11.17 2.62 -2.58
N GLU A 65 10.81 3.84 -2.14
CA GLU A 65 11.73 4.75 -1.46
C GLU A 65 11.41 4.92 0.04
N PRO A 66 12.43 5.01 0.92
CA PRO A 66 12.23 5.01 2.37
C PRO A 66 11.55 6.27 2.94
N LEU A 67 11.47 7.34 2.16
CA LEU A 67 10.78 8.59 2.53
C LEU A 67 9.37 8.68 1.95
N GLN A 68 8.98 7.74 1.09
CA GLN A 68 7.63 7.75 0.56
C GLN A 68 6.66 7.24 1.61
N ARG A 69 5.45 7.81 1.57
CA ARG A 69 4.30 7.37 2.34
C ARG A 69 3.27 6.73 1.42
N ILE A 70 2.38 5.95 1.98
CA ILE A 70 1.33 5.23 1.27
C ILE A 70 -0.01 5.79 1.74
N VAL A 71 -0.93 6.02 0.80
CA VAL A 71 -2.31 6.36 1.12
C VAL A 71 -3.23 5.20 0.74
N LEU A 72 -4.16 4.89 1.64
CA LEU A 72 -5.24 3.93 1.42
C LEU A 72 -6.55 4.69 1.25
N ASN A 73 -7.25 4.42 0.15
CA ASN A 73 -8.57 4.95 -0.13
C ASN A 73 -9.55 3.79 -0.22
N PHE A 74 -10.46 3.68 0.76
CA PHE A 74 -11.50 2.66 0.76
C PHE A 74 -12.62 3.01 -0.23
N ASN A 75 -13.14 2.00 -0.90
CA ASN A 75 -14.37 2.12 -1.65
C ASN A 75 -15.53 2.37 -0.67
N PRO A 76 -16.44 3.33 -0.95
CA PRO A 76 -17.61 3.58 -0.11
C PRO A 76 -18.52 2.36 0.07
N HIS A 77 -18.50 1.41 -0.86
CA HIS A 77 -19.14 0.10 -0.68
C HIS A 77 -18.26 -0.76 0.25
N PHE A 78 -18.52 -0.62 1.54
CA PHE A 78 -17.82 -1.29 2.63
C PHE A 78 -18.85 -1.92 3.55
N GLU A 79 -18.72 -3.20 3.83
CA GLU A 79 -19.64 -3.94 4.69
C GLU A 79 -18.92 -5.09 5.39
N ILE A 80 -18.61 -4.87 6.67
CA ILE A 80 -18.07 -5.89 7.59
C ILE A 80 -18.98 -5.93 8.82
N GLU A 81 -19.11 -7.10 9.45
CA GLU A 81 -19.98 -7.30 10.60
C GLU A 81 -19.84 -6.20 11.69
N LYS A 82 -20.97 -5.66 12.16
CA LYS A 82 -21.03 -4.43 12.97
C LYS A 82 -20.67 -4.57 14.45
N LEU A 83 -20.53 -5.77 15.00
CA LEU A 83 -20.56 -6.04 16.45
C LEU A 83 -19.30 -5.53 17.20
N ASP A 84 -19.13 -4.20 17.23
CA ASP A 84 -17.97 -3.47 17.76
C ASP A 84 -16.63 -4.04 17.28
N CYS A 85 -16.62 -4.56 16.05
CA CYS A 85 -15.47 -5.19 15.40
C CYS A 85 -14.89 -6.37 16.20
N ARG A 86 -15.74 -7.06 16.98
CA ARG A 86 -15.33 -8.16 17.86
C ARG A 86 -14.99 -9.43 17.09
N TYR A 87 -15.75 -9.73 16.03
CA TYR A 87 -15.61 -10.97 15.27
C TYR A 87 -14.92 -10.68 13.93
N ASP A 88 -15.57 -9.88 13.08
CA ASP A 88 -15.03 -9.52 11.77
C ASP A 88 -14.48 -8.09 11.76
N TYR A 89 -13.31 -7.91 11.14
CA TYR A 89 -12.66 -6.60 11.09
C TYR A 89 -11.53 -6.53 10.07
N VAL A 90 -11.20 -5.29 9.68
CA VAL A 90 -9.93 -4.95 9.05
C VAL A 90 -9.11 -4.05 9.99
N GLU A 91 -7.85 -4.43 10.23
CA GLU A 91 -6.87 -3.68 11.00
C GLU A 91 -5.79 -3.13 10.06
N ILE A 92 -5.36 -1.89 10.30
CA ILE A 92 -4.30 -1.22 9.55
C ILE A 92 -3.25 -0.75 10.56
N HIS A 93 -2.01 -1.19 10.35
CA HIS A 93 -0.85 -0.86 11.18
C HIS A 93 0.18 -0.04 10.38
N ASP A 94 0.79 0.93 11.04
CA ASP A 94 1.77 1.87 10.48
C ASP A 94 3.18 1.30 10.47
N GLY A 95 3.39 0.30 9.62
CA GLY A 95 4.67 -0.39 9.48
C GLY A 95 4.50 -1.69 8.70
N ASN A 96 5.50 -2.57 8.76
CA ASN A 96 5.51 -3.82 7.99
C ASN A 96 5.04 -5.05 8.80
N SER A 97 4.53 -4.88 10.02
CA SER A 97 4.13 -5.98 10.90
C SER A 97 2.93 -5.63 11.78
N GLU A 98 2.28 -6.65 12.36
CA GLU A 98 1.18 -6.50 13.33
C GLU A 98 1.58 -5.82 14.64
N ASN A 99 2.88 -5.73 14.93
CA ASN A 99 3.38 -5.07 16.14
C ASN A 99 3.57 -3.55 15.95
N ALA A 100 3.42 -3.04 14.73
CA ALA A 100 3.48 -1.62 14.46
C ALA A 100 2.22 -0.91 14.97
N ASP A 101 2.31 0.42 15.09
CA ASP A 101 1.25 1.25 15.66
C ASP A 101 -0.08 1.06 14.91
N LEU A 102 -1.16 0.84 15.64
CA LEU A 102 -2.48 0.62 15.06
C LEU A 102 -3.07 1.96 14.60
N LEU A 103 -3.21 2.15 13.29
CA LEU A 103 -3.88 3.32 12.70
C LEU A 103 -5.40 3.23 12.82
N GLY A 104 -5.94 2.01 12.80
CA GLY A 104 -7.36 1.81 12.99
C GLY A 104 -7.80 0.36 12.86
N LYS A 105 -8.90 0.06 13.55
CA LYS A 105 -9.65 -1.18 13.44
C LYS A 105 -11.06 -0.83 12.98
N HIS A 106 -11.47 -1.39 11.86
CA HIS A 106 -12.70 -1.00 11.18
C HIS A 106 -13.58 -2.19 10.88
N CYS A 107 -14.87 -1.96 11.05
CA CYS A 107 -15.97 -2.81 10.67
C CYS A 107 -17.20 -1.90 10.48
N SER A 108 -18.39 -2.45 10.24
CA SER A 108 -19.63 -1.74 9.91
C SER A 108 -19.82 -1.50 8.40
N ASN A 109 -20.79 -0.65 8.07
CA ASN A 109 -21.18 -0.26 6.73
C ASN A 109 -20.67 1.14 6.34
N ILE A 110 -19.65 1.64 7.04
CA ILE A 110 -19.07 2.96 6.82
C ILE A 110 -17.59 2.75 6.51
N ALA A 111 -17.20 3.07 5.28
CA ALA A 111 -15.81 3.02 4.87
C ALA A 111 -14.96 3.99 5.71
N PRO A 112 -13.74 3.59 6.12
CA PRO A 112 -12.80 4.49 6.77
C PRO A 112 -12.48 5.72 5.93
N ALA A 113 -12.15 6.84 6.59
CA ALA A 113 -11.53 7.97 5.92
C ALA A 113 -10.17 7.55 5.32
N PRO A 114 -9.63 8.29 4.33
CA PRO A 114 -8.31 7.99 3.79
C PRO A 114 -7.25 7.89 4.88
N ILE A 115 -6.48 6.81 4.85
CA ILE A 115 -5.43 6.53 5.83
C ILE A 115 -4.08 6.76 5.15
N ILE A 116 -3.21 7.55 5.77
CA ILE A 116 -1.87 7.85 5.27
C ILE A 116 -0.87 7.27 6.27
N SER A 117 0.10 6.49 5.80
CA SER A 117 1.18 5.97 6.65
C SER A 117 2.13 7.08 7.08
N SER A 118 2.84 6.88 8.19
CA SER A 118 3.98 7.73 8.55
C SER A 118 5.25 7.36 7.79
N GLY A 119 5.39 6.10 7.38
CA GLY A 119 6.58 5.58 6.70
C GLY A 119 6.29 4.82 5.39
N PRO A 120 7.28 4.08 4.86
CA PRO A 120 7.20 3.42 3.57
C PRO A 120 6.47 2.08 3.60
N SER A 121 5.81 1.72 4.71
CA SER A 121 5.13 0.44 4.83
C SER A 121 3.82 0.53 5.59
N LEU A 122 2.85 -0.28 5.14
CA LEU A 122 1.59 -0.54 5.85
C LEU A 122 1.36 -2.05 5.95
N HIS A 123 0.84 -2.47 7.10
CA HIS A 123 0.41 -3.84 7.33
C HIS A 123 -1.11 -3.85 7.50
N ILE A 124 -1.79 -4.62 6.65
CA ILE A 124 -3.25 -4.72 6.63
C ILE A 124 -3.64 -6.15 6.96
N LYS A 125 -4.56 -6.32 7.88
CA LYS A 125 -5.06 -7.62 8.32
C LYS A 125 -6.57 -7.65 8.26
N PHE A 126 -7.13 -8.65 7.61
CA PHE A 126 -8.57 -8.93 7.61
C PHE A 126 -8.85 -10.25 8.30
N VAL A 127 -9.81 -10.26 9.21
CA VAL A 127 -10.26 -11.45 9.95
C VAL A 127 -11.77 -11.60 9.80
N SER A 128 -12.22 -12.84 9.58
CA SER A 128 -13.64 -13.22 9.70
C SER A 128 -13.84 -14.45 10.57
N ASP A 129 -15.00 -14.53 11.23
CA ASP A 129 -15.42 -15.68 12.03
C ASP A 129 -16.30 -16.65 11.20
N TYR A 130 -17.10 -17.51 11.87
CA TYR A 130 -17.90 -18.53 11.20
C TYR A 130 -19.23 -18.00 10.60
N ALA A 131 -19.68 -16.78 10.91
CA ALA A 131 -21.02 -16.30 10.56
C ALA A 131 -21.07 -14.81 10.20
N HIS A 132 -22.22 -14.36 9.70
CA HIS A 132 -22.54 -12.94 9.49
C HIS A 132 -21.59 -12.16 8.55
N GLN A 133 -21.24 -12.80 7.43
CA GLN A 133 -20.44 -12.18 6.38
C GLN A 133 -21.22 -11.06 5.66
N GLY A 134 -20.48 -10.08 5.14
CA GLY A 134 -21.00 -8.99 4.30
C GLY A 134 -20.21 -8.87 3.01
N ALA A 135 -20.51 -7.87 2.17
CA ALA A 135 -19.80 -7.67 0.91
C ALA A 135 -18.28 -7.45 1.07
N GLY A 136 -17.82 -7.07 2.27
CA GLY A 136 -16.43 -6.88 2.62
C GLY A 136 -15.91 -5.50 2.23
N PHE A 137 -14.68 -5.43 1.73
CA PHE A 137 -14.09 -4.15 1.34
C PHE A 137 -13.28 -4.26 0.06
N SER A 138 -13.17 -3.13 -0.62
CA SER A 138 -12.16 -2.85 -1.62
C SER A 138 -11.46 -1.56 -1.24
N LEU A 139 -10.14 -1.54 -1.33
CA LEU A 139 -9.35 -0.32 -1.15
C LEU A 139 -8.34 -0.18 -2.27
N ARG A 140 -8.00 1.07 -2.60
CA ARG A 140 -6.92 1.43 -3.50
C ARG A 140 -5.74 1.93 -2.68
N TYR A 141 -4.55 1.39 -2.93
CA TYR A 141 -3.31 1.88 -2.35
C TYR A 141 -2.45 2.54 -3.43
N GLU A 142 -1.72 3.58 -3.04
CA GLU A 142 -0.73 4.24 -3.90
C GLU A 142 0.24 5.07 -3.05
N ILE A 143 1.34 5.53 -3.66
CA ILE A 143 2.21 6.53 -3.04
C ILE A 143 1.42 7.80 -2.75
N TYR A 144 1.44 8.24 -1.50
CA TYR A 144 0.87 9.50 -1.08
C TYR A 144 1.70 10.66 -1.65
N LYS A 145 1.06 11.49 -2.47
CA LYS A 145 1.69 12.68 -3.08
C LYS A 145 1.13 13.92 -2.42
N THR A 146 1.93 14.61 -1.61
CA THR A 146 1.60 15.94 -1.07
C THR A 146 1.78 16.99 -2.15
N GLY A 147 0.73 17.23 -2.95
CA GLY A 147 0.43 18.46 -3.72
C GLY A 147 1.43 18.97 -4.79
N SER A 148 2.73 18.78 -4.61
CA SER A 148 3.78 19.14 -5.54
C SER A 148 4.96 18.23 -5.23
N ASP A 149 5.13 17.17 -6.03
CA ASP A 149 6.40 16.45 -6.05
C ASP A 149 7.48 17.43 -6.55
N CYS A 150 8.17 18.03 -5.59
CA CYS A 150 9.26 18.97 -5.78
C CYS A 150 10.61 18.27 -5.81
N SER A 151 10.64 16.95 -5.62
CA SER A 151 11.88 16.21 -5.50
C SER A 151 12.61 16.17 -6.84
N ARG A 152 13.91 16.46 -6.84
CA ARG A 152 14.72 16.56 -8.08
C ARG A 152 16.13 16.02 -7.87
N ASN A 153 16.62 15.36 -8.92
CA ASN A 153 18.02 14.92 -9.02
C ASN A 153 18.83 15.93 -9.83
N PHE A 154 20.00 16.29 -9.32
CA PHE A 154 20.95 17.20 -9.95
C PHE A 154 22.22 16.43 -10.32
N THR A 155 22.50 16.36 -11.62
CA THR A 155 23.72 15.75 -12.17
C THR A 155 24.64 16.79 -12.82
N SER A 156 24.20 18.04 -12.93
CA SER A 156 24.99 19.12 -13.51
C SER A 156 26.13 19.54 -12.59
N PRO A 157 27.31 19.93 -13.12
CA PRO A 157 28.46 20.34 -12.31
C PRO A 157 28.21 21.57 -11.42
N SER A 158 27.21 22.38 -11.78
CA SER A 158 26.71 23.50 -10.98
C SER A 158 25.22 23.69 -11.25
N GLY A 159 24.50 24.31 -10.32
CA GLY A 159 23.07 24.56 -10.43
C GLY A 159 22.52 25.36 -9.26
N LEU A 160 21.25 25.75 -9.37
CA LEU A 160 20.50 26.42 -8.33
C LEU A 160 19.41 25.48 -7.80
N ILE A 161 19.24 25.45 -6.48
CA ILE A 161 18.20 24.70 -5.78
C ILE A 161 17.33 25.72 -5.06
N GLU A 162 16.03 25.69 -5.31
CA GLU A 162 15.06 26.62 -4.76
C GLU A 162 13.88 25.84 -4.19
N SER A 163 13.26 26.39 -3.13
CA SER A 163 11.99 25.88 -2.64
C SER A 163 10.88 26.12 -3.68
N PRO A 164 9.86 25.26 -3.76
CA PRO A 164 8.72 25.50 -4.63
C PRO A 164 8.04 26.83 -4.29
N GLY A 165 7.88 27.68 -5.30
CA GLY A 165 7.24 28.98 -5.15
C GLY A 165 8.18 30.11 -4.73
N PHE A 166 9.48 29.87 -4.55
CA PHE A 166 10.44 30.96 -4.28
C PHE A 166 10.35 32.06 -5.36
N PRO A 167 10.32 33.36 -5.00
CA PRO A 167 10.58 33.95 -3.68
C PRO A 167 9.38 34.04 -2.73
N ASP A 168 8.21 33.58 -3.15
CA ASP A 168 7.02 33.54 -2.31
C ASP A 168 7.07 32.40 -1.28
N LYS A 169 6.08 32.33 -0.39
CA LYS A 169 6.00 31.28 0.64
C LYS A 169 5.89 29.90 0.01
N TYR A 170 6.67 28.96 0.52
CA TYR A 170 6.55 27.55 0.16
C TYR A 170 5.18 26.98 0.59
N PRO A 171 4.61 26.04 -0.18
CA PRO A 171 3.38 25.35 0.20
C PRO A 171 3.49 24.63 1.54
N HIS A 172 2.40 24.59 2.32
CA HIS A 172 2.35 23.82 3.57
C HIS A 172 2.38 22.31 3.31
N ASN A 173 2.85 21.55 4.31
CA ASN A 173 2.92 20.08 4.29
C ASN A 173 3.74 19.52 3.10
N LEU A 174 4.80 20.24 2.73
CA LEU A 174 5.66 19.89 1.61
C LEU A 174 6.80 18.99 2.08
N GLU A 175 7.08 17.94 1.31
CA GLU A 175 8.18 17.02 1.55
C GLU A 175 9.02 16.90 0.26
N CYS A 176 10.17 17.58 0.23
CA CYS A 176 11.06 17.62 -0.94
C CYS A 176 12.36 16.87 -0.69
N SER A 177 12.79 16.07 -1.65
CA SER A 177 14.12 15.46 -1.69
C SER A 177 14.93 15.99 -2.87
N PHE A 178 16.06 16.63 -2.58
CA PHE A 178 17.00 17.09 -3.61
C PHE A 178 18.30 16.29 -3.52
N ILE A 179 18.59 15.49 -4.55
CA ILE A 179 19.74 14.59 -4.59
C ILE A 179 20.76 15.13 -5.59
N ILE A 180 21.98 15.39 -5.14
CA ILE A 180 23.09 15.82 -5.99
C ILE A 180 23.99 14.62 -6.25
N ILE A 181 24.15 14.25 -7.52
CA ILE A 181 24.90 13.08 -7.96
C ILE A 181 26.19 13.56 -8.61
N VAL A 182 27.32 13.30 -7.95
CA VAL A 182 28.66 13.65 -8.46
C VAL A 182 29.56 12.42 -8.61
N PRO A 183 30.51 12.43 -9.56
CA PRO A 183 31.54 11.40 -9.65
C PRO A 183 32.43 11.34 -8.40
N PRO A 184 33.09 10.19 -8.10
CA PRO A 184 33.90 10.02 -6.89
C PRO A 184 35.09 10.99 -6.72
N SER A 185 35.49 11.68 -7.78
CA SER A 185 36.62 12.61 -7.79
C SER A 185 36.20 14.08 -7.69
N MET A 186 34.94 14.35 -7.37
CA MET A 186 34.39 15.71 -7.25
C MET A 186 33.77 15.92 -5.88
N ASP A 187 34.01 17.10 -5.32
CA ASP A 187 33.38 17.54 -4.07
C ASP A 187 32.17 18.43 -4.36
N VAL A 188 31.12 18.29 -3.54
CA VAL A 188 29.93 19.14 -3.59
C VAL A 188 30.12 20.35 -2.68
N THR A 189 30.07 21.55 -3.24
CA THR A 189 30.02 22.80 -2.47
C THR A 189 28.62 23.41 -2.57
N LEU A 190 28.01 23.73 -1.43
CA LEU A 190 26.69 24.36 -1.35
C LEU A 190 26.78 25.69 -0.61
N SER A 191 26.12 26.72 -1.15
CA SER A 191 26.01 28.04 -0.53
C SER A 191 24.56 28.49 -0.57
N PHE A 192 24.02 28.88 0.58
CA PHE A 192 22.70 29.51 0.66
C PHE A 192 22.81 31.00 0.35
N LEU A 193 22.01 31.46 -0.61
CA LEU A 193 21.84 32.90 -0.85
C LEU A 193 20.85 33.51 0.14
N THR A 194 19.78 32.77 0.45
CA THR A 194 18.78 33.10 1.44
C THR A 194 18.24 31.81 2.05
N PHE A 195 17.83 31.88 3.31
CA PHE A 195 17.27 30.74 4.04
C PHE A 195 16.32 31.26 5.11
N ASP A 196 15.04 31.00 4.93
CA ASP A 196 13.97 31.41 5.84
C ASP A 196 12.93 30.29 5.93
N LEU A 197 12.71 29.78 7.14
CA LEU A 197 11.81 28.66 7.44
C LEU A 197 10.96 29.02 8.67
N GLU A 198 9.82 28.35 8.82
CA GLU A 198 8.94 28.57 9.97
C GLU A 198 9.64 28.30 11.31
N ASN A 199 9.61 29.29 12.20
CA ASN A 199 10.27 29.25 13.51
C ASN A 199 9.32 28.69 14.58
N ASP A 200 8.85 27.47 14.38
CA ASP A 200 7.96 26.76 15.31
C ASP A 200 8.60 25.41 15.69
N PRO A 201 8.94 25.17 16.97
CA PRO A 201 9.54 23.90 17.40
C PRO A 201 8.63 22.69 17.11
N CYS A 202 7.34 22.90 16.86
CA CYS A 202 6.38 21.87 16.51
C CYS A 202 6.01 21.79 15.01
N ARG A 203 6.49 22.71 14.17
CA ARG A 203 6.24 22.71 12.71
C ARG A 203 7.50 22.95 11.86
N ALA A 204 8.67 22.96 12.48
CA ALA A 204 9.90 23.33 11.80
C ALA A 204 10.17 22.44 10.58
N ALA A 205 10.19 23.06 9.40
CA ALA A 205 10.87 22.50 8.25
C ALA A 205 12.36 22.28 8.61
N ARG A 206 12.83 21.04 8.54
CA ARG A 206 14.24 20.70 8.80
C ARG A 206 14.97 20.46 7.48
N ALA A 207 16.09 21.14 7.28
CA ALA A 207 17.02 20.85 6.20
C ALA A 207 18.18 19.99 6.73
N THR A 208 18.22 18.71 6.37
CA THR A 208 19.26 17.78 6.85
C THR A 208 20.18 17.37 5.71
N ALA A 209 21.49 17.58 5.87
CA ALA A 209 22.51 17.16 4.92
C ALA A 209 22.87 15.69 5.13
N SER A 210 22.82 14.87 4.08
CA SER A 210 23.49 13.57 4.01
C SER A 210 24.50 13.60 2.87
N THR A 211 25.54 12.77 2.96
CA THR A 211 26.49 12.51 1.85
C THR A 211 25.81 11.91 0.60
N THR A 212 24.50 11.67 0.66
CA THR A 212 23.63 11.15 -0.40
C THR A 212 22.39 12.01 -0.71
N GLY A 213 22.27 13.24 -0.18
CA GLY A 213 21.15 14.16 -0.49
C GLY A 213 20.62 14.96 0.71
N TRP A 214 19.70 15.90 0.45
CA TRP A 214 19.05 16.72 1.48
C TRP A 214 17.58 16.34 1.69
N LYS A 215 17.15 16.31 2.95
CA LYS A 215 15.75 16.10 3.36
C LYS A 215 15.14 17.43 3.81
N PHE A 216 13.94 17.74 3.31
CA PHE A 216 13.05 18.78 3.85
C PHE A 216 11.76 18.11 4.34
N GLY A 217 11.47 18.19 5.64
CA GLY A 217 10.25 17.61 6.23
C GLY A 217 9.84 18.28 7.55
N THR A 218 8.58 18.05 7.94
CA THR A 218 7.96 18.51 9.19
C THR A 218 7.67 17.30 10.09
N ASP A 219 8.54 17.01 11.06
CA ASP A 219 8.31 15.96 12.07
C ASP A 219 8.33 16.54 13.48
N CYS A 220 7.19 16.46 14.16
CA CYS A 220 7.07 16.51 15.62
C CYS A 220 7.31 15.11 16.16
N LEU A 221 8.53 14.80 16.58
CA LEU A 221 8.77 13.73 17.55
C LEU A 221 9.34 14.35 18.83
N GLU A 222 8.59 14.12 19.89
CA GLU A 222 8.74 14.62 21.25
C GLU A 222 10.17 14.48 21.79
N TRP A 223 10.66 15.55 22.42
CA TRP A 223 11.66 15.43 23.48
C TRP A 223 10.89 15.48 24.80
N ALA A 224 10.48 14.32 25.29
CA ALA A 224 10.27 14.15 26.72
C ALA A 224 11.65 14.20 27.41
N LEU A 225 11.70 14.93 28.53
CA LEU A 225 12.87 15.18 29.38
C LEU A 225 13.63 13.91 29.78
#